data_AF-A0A7S3T539-F1
#
_entry.id   AF-A0A7S3T539-F1
#
_cell.length_a   1.000
_cell.length_b   1.000
_cell.length_c   1.000
_cell.angle_alpha   90.00
_cell.angle_beta   90.00
_cell.angle_gamma   90.00
#
_symmetry.space_group_name_H-M   'P 1'
#
loop_
_entity.id
_entity.type
_entity.pdbx_description
1 polymer ?
#
loop_
_entity_poly.entity_id
_entity_poly.type
_entity_poly.pdbx_seq_one_letter_code
_entity_poly.pdbx_strand_id
1 'polypeptide(L)'
;VAEDDLKWALCTVTQRSFTVLSPIDGLLRLMLPGIDLFNHDANSLHRFRVKWTLNPAYDGLFRVVAGQAIKEGEQIFICYGGNPNRPEGCGGECSGDVAWNNGQYVQRYGIVDRSLGTTMVDGKWLAE
;
A
#
# COMPACT_ATOMS: atom_id res chain seq x y z
N VAL A 1 15.47 -13.58 21.60
CA VAL A 1 14.46 -13.65 20.52
C VAL A 1 14.80 -14.87 19.69
N ALA A 2 13.87 -15.80 19.50
CA ALA A 2 14.15 -16.96 18.65
C ALA A 2 14.29 -16.51 17.19
N GLU A 3 15.05 -17.24 16.37
CA GLU A 3 15.26 -16.89 14.96
C GLU A 3 13.92 -16.74 14.21
N ASP A 4 12.95 -17.60 14.52
CA ASP A 4 11.62 -17.57 13.90
C ASP A 4 10.80 -16.36 14.32
N ASP A 5 10.92 -15.90 15.57
CA ASP A 5 10.25 -14.67 16.03
C ASP A 5 10.77 -13.45 15.26
N LEU A 6 12.08 -13.41 15.01
CA LEU A 6 12.69 -12.32 14.25
C LEU A 6 12.24 -12.35 12.79
N LYS A 7 12.23 -13.53 12.14
CA LYS A 7 11.72 -13.68 10.76
C LYS A 7 10.26 -13.24 10.67
N TRP A 8 9.42 -13.72 11.59
CA TRP A 8 8.01 -13.35 11.66
C TRP A 8 7.83 -11.84 11.82
N ALA A 9 8.59 -11.21 12.72
CA ALA A 9 8.52 -9.76 12.94
C ALA A 9 8.95 -8.97 11.70
N LEU A 10 10.05 -9.37 11.04
CA LEU A 10 10.52 -8.73 9.80
C LEU A 10 9.52 -8.86 8.66
N CYS A 11 8.93 -10.04 8.47
CA CYS A 11 7.86 -10.24 7.50
C CYS A 11 6.66 -9.34 7.81
N THR A 12 6.23 -9.30 9.07
CA THR A 12 5.11 -8.46 9.51
C THR A 12 5.35 -6.98 9.21
N VAL A 13 6.50 -6.44 9.61
CA VAL A 13 6.83 -5.03 9.33
C VAL A 13 6.92 -4.76 7.84
N THR A 14 7.53 -5.65 7.06
CA THR A 14 7.68 -5.48 5.61
C THR A 14 6.32 -5.44 4.91
N GLN A 15 5.41 -6.33 5.30
CA GLN A 15 4.12 -6.53 4.65
C GLN A 15 3.04 -5.52 5.10
N ARG A 16 3.13 -4.99 6.32
CA ARG A 16 2.02 -4.24 6.96
C ARG A 16 2.36 -2.79 7.31
N SER A 17 3.63 -2.39 7.28
CA SER A 17 3.98 -1.01 7.60
C SER A 17 3.69 -0.05 6.43
N PHE A 18 3.19 1.13 6.80
CA PHE A 18 2.95 2.24 5.89
C PHE A 18 4.13 3.20 5.92
N THR A 19 4.53 3.66 4.74
CA THR A 19 5.48 4.75 4.61
C THR A 19 4.72 6.07 4.66
N VAL A 20 5.05 6.92 5.64
CA VAL A 20 4.36 8.19 5.88
C VAL A 20 5.38 9.31 5.96
N LEU A 21 5.12 10.43 5.28
CA LEU A 21 5.92 11.64 5.45
C LEU A 21 5.38 12.47 6.62
N SER A 22 6.13 12.46 7.72
CA SER A 22 5.98 13.34 8.89
C SER A 22 6.58 14.72 8.57
N PRO A 23 5.87 15.83 8.82
CA PRO A 23 6.41 17.18 8.66
C PRO A 23 7.57 17.51 9.63
N ILE A 24 7.75 16.72 10.69
CA ILE A 24 8.78 16.95 11.72
C ILE A 24 9.90 15.92 11.61
N ASP A 25 9.54 14.64 11.52
CA ASP A 25 10.49 13.52 11.59
C ASP A 25 10.92 13.01 10.20
N GLY A 26 10.37 13.58 9.14
CA GLY A 26 10.60 13.11 7.77
C GLY A 26 9.91 11.78 7.50
N LEU A 27 10.59 10.84 6.86
CA LEU A 27 9.99 9.57 6.44
C LEU A 27 9.87 8.59 7.62
N LEU A 28 8.65 8.17 7.94
CA LEU A 28 8.35 7.20 8.99
C LEU A 28 7.81 5.89 8.39
N ARG A 29 8.10 4.77 9.05
CA ARG A 29 7.45 3.46 8.82
C ARG A 29 6.57 3.12 10.01
N LEU A 30 5.26 3.12 9.81
CA LEU A 30 4.28 2.98 10.89
C LEU A 30 3.41 1.74 10.69
N MET A 31 3.14 1.02 11.78
CA MET A 31 2.06 0.05 11.84
C MET A 31 0.77 0.79 12.21
N LEU A 32 -0.28 0.61 11.43
CA LEU A 32 -1.55 1.34 11.60
C LEU A 32 -2.70 0.33 11.83
N PRO A 33 -2.95 -0.07 13.09
CA PRO A 33 -3.97 -1.06 13.39
C PRO A 33 -5.33 -0.72 12.80
N GLY A 34 -5.93 -1.69 12.10
CA GLY A 34 -7.23 -1.54 11.46
C GLY A 34 -7.12 -1.02 10.02
N ILE A 35 -6.21 -0.07 9.74
CA ILE A 35 -5.91 0.35 8.36
C ILE A 35 -5.10 -0.74 7.63
N ASP A 36 -4.19 -1.40 8.34
CA ASP A 36 -3.38 -2.50 7.82
C ASP A 36 -4.14 -3.80 7.50
N LEU A 37 -5.46 -3.84 7.80
CA LEU A 37 -6.35 -4.95 7.46
C LEU A 37 -6.96 -4.83 6.06
N PHE A 38 -6.93 -3.65 5.43
CA PHE A 38 -7.41 -3.51 4.06
C PHE A 38 -6.46 -4.24 3.10
N ASN A 39 -7.01 -5.13 2.26
CA ASN A 39 -6.23 -5.85 1.26
C ASN A 39 -5.88 -4.96 0.06
N HIS A 40 -4.95 -5.46 -0.76
CA HIS A 40 -4.48 -4.78 -1.95
C HIS A 40 -5.38 -4.99 -3.18
N ASP A 41 -5.64 -3.91 -3.91
CA ASP A 41 -6.01 -3.93 -5.32
C ASP A 41 -5.40 -2.68 -5.99
N ALA A 42 -4.56 -2.85 -7.02
CA ALA A 42 -3.97 -1.74 -7.76
C ALA A 42 -5.01 -0.83 -8.43
N ASN A 43 -6.18 -1.37 -8.78
CA ASN A 43 -7.32 -0.65 -9.36
C ASN A 43 -8.34 -0.18 -8.32
N SER A 44 -8.06 -0.42 -7.02
CA SER A 44 -8.41 0.47 -5.90
C SER A 44 -8.87 1.85 -6.35
N LEU A 45 -9.95 2.46 -5.84
CA LEU A 45 -10.08 3.94 -5.81
C LEU A 45 -10.08 4.51 -4.38
N HIS A 46 -10.13 3.64 -3.36
CA HIS A 46 -10.06 4.04 -1.96
C HIS A 46 -8.64 4.53 -1.62
N ARG A 47 -8.55 5.55 -0.75
CA ARG A 47 -7.33 6.34 -0.56
C ARG A 47 -6.94 6.41 0.89
N PHE A 48 -5.69 6.05 1.18
CA PHE A 48 -5.07 6.40 2.44
C PHE A 48 -4.74 7.90 2.44
N ARG A 49 -5.12 8.61 3.52
CA ARG A 49 -4.85 10.03 3.71
C ARG A 49 -4.40 10.26 5.15
N VAL A 50 -3.45 11.16 5.30
CA VAL A 50 -3.03 11.71 6.59
C VAL A 50 -3.36 13.20 6.64
N LYS A 51 -3.88 13.67 7.77
CA LYS A 51 -3.98 15.09 8.08
C LYS A 51 -3.11 15.37 9.30
N TRP A 52 -2.11 16.22 9.13
CA TRP A 52 -1.24 16.66 10.22
C TRP A 52 -1.80 17.93 10.88
N THR A 53 -1.80 17.97 12.21
CA THR A 53 -2.01 19.19 12.98
C THR A 53 -0.68 19.56 13.65
N LEU A 54 -0.25 20.80 13.47
CA LEU A 54 1.07 21.27 13.92
C LEU A 54 1.02 22.15 15.18
N ASN A 55 -0.16 22.59 15.63
CA ASN A 55 -0.33 23.50 16.77
C ASN A 55 -1.68 23.24 17.48
N PRO A 56 -1.77 23.28 18.84
CA PRO A 56 -0.68 23.41 19.82
C PRO A 56 0.01 22.06 20.14
N ALA A 57 -0.56 20.94 19.73
CA ALA A 57 0.03 19.61 19.82
C ALA A 57 0.27 19.07 18.40
N TYR A 58 1.36 18.30 18.24
CA TYR A 58 1.65 17.61 16.99
C TYR A 58 0.88 16.30 16.93
N ASP A 59 -0.04 16.18 15.98
CA ASP A 59 -0.82 14.95 15.76
C ASP A 59 -0.99 14.62 14.27
N GLY A 60 -1.23 13.34 14.00
CA GLY A 60 -1.56 12.82 12.68
C GLY A 60 -2.85 12.04 12.72
N LEU A 61 -3.85 12.48 11.96
CA LEU A 61 -5.09 11.73 11.75
C LEU A 61 -4.97 10.92 10.46
N PHE A 62 -4.87 9.60 10.61
CA PHE A 62 -4.82 8.63 9.52
C PHE A 62 -6.23 8.12 9.20
N ARG A 63 -6.58 8.10 7.91
CA ARG A 63 -7.88 7.61 7.46
C ARG A 63 -7.81 6.99 6.08
N VAL A 64 -8.71 6.04 5.82
CA VAL A 64 -9.02 5.56 4.47
C VAL A 64 -10.32 6.23 4.02
N VAL A 65 -10.26 6.95 2.91
CA VAL A 65 -11.40 7.64 2.31
C VAL A 65 -11.88 6.85 1.11
N ALA A 66 -13.19 6.60 1.05
CA ALA A 66 -13.75 5.91 -0.10
C ALA A 66 -13.71 6.80 -1.35
N GLY A 67 -13.11 6.29 -2.43
CA GLY A 67 -13.05 6.99 -3.72
C GLY A 67 -14.14 6.56 -4.70
N GLN A 68 -14.93 5.56 -4.34
CA GLN A 68 -16.08 5.05 -5.09
C GLN A 68 -17.14 4.54 -4.12
N ALA A 69 -18.37 4.37 -4.60
CA ALA A 69 -19.44 3.74 -3.82
C ALA A 69 -19.05 2.30 -3.45
N ILE A 70 -19.35 1.89 -2.22
CA ILE A 70 -19.08 0.54 -1.69
C ILE A 70 -20.44 -0.13 -1.51
N LYS A 71 -20.62 -1.30 -2.12
CA LYS A 71 -21.86 -2.07 -1.96
C LYS A 71 -21.82 -2.88 -0.67
N GLU A 72 -23.00 -3.20 -0.14
CA GLU A 72 -23.09 -4.12 0.99
C GLU A 72 -22.50 -5.49 0.62
N GLY A 73 -21.69 -6.04 1.52
CA GLY A 73 -20.96 -7.30 1.29
C GLY A 73 -19.72 -7.17 0.41
N GLU A 74 -19.43 -6.00 -0.17
CA GLU A 74 -18.22 -5.77 -0.94
C GLU A 74 -17.01 -5.58 -0.03
N GLN A 75 -15.91 -6.23 -0.38
CA GLN A 75 -14.66 -6.05 0.32
C GLN A 75 -14.03 -4.70 -0.06
N ILE A 76 -13.53 -3.98 0.95
CA ILE A 76 -12.82 -2.72 0.74
C ILE A 76 -11.34 -3.01 0.51
N PHE A 77 -10.84 -2.61 -0.66
CA PHE A 77 -9.42 -2.71 -1.01
C PHE A 77 -8.75 -1.33 -1.02
N ILE A 78 -7.43 -1.29 -0.85
CA ILE A 78 -6.62 -0.08 -1.06
C ILE A 78 -5.45 -0.40 -2.01
N CYS A 79 -4.89 0.61 -2.66
CA CYS A 79 -3.63 0.42 -3.37
C CYS A 79 -2.45 0.52 -2.37
N TYR A 80 -1.54 -0.46 -2.37
CA TYR A 80 -0.33 -0.45 -1.53
C TYR A 80 0.83 0.33 -2.16
N GLY A 81 0.67 0.79 -3.41
CA GLY A 81 1.74 1.41 -4.22
C GLY A 81 1.72 0.89 -5.65
N GLY A 82 2.47 1.51 -6.55
CA GLY A 82 2.95 0.85 -7.77
C GLY A 82 2.00 0.76 -8.97
N ASN A 83 0.84 1.45 -8.97
CA ASN A 83 0.04 1.61 -10.19
C ASN A 83 0.27 2.98 -10.84
N PRO A 84 1.04 3.08 -11.94
CA PRO A 84 1.33 4.35 -12.60
C PRO A 84 0.11 4.92 -13.35
N ASN A 85 -0.92 4.10 -13.57
CA ASN A 85 -2.11 4.45 -14.35
C ASN A 85 -3.24 5.00 -13.48
N ARG A 86 -3.05 5.10 -12.15
CA ARG A 86 -4.03 5.73 -11.27
C ARG A 86 -4.00 7.25 -11.48
N PRO A 87 -5.16 7.89 -11.71
CA PRO A 87 -5.24 9.35 -11.95
C PRO A 87 -4.60 10.20 -10.85
N GLU A 88 -4.52 9.68 -9.62
CA GLU A 88 -3.93 10.37 -8.46
C GLU A 88 -2.87 9.52 -7.73
N GLY A 89 -2.30 8.49 -8.36
CA GLY A 89 -1.32 7.61 -7.71
C GLY A 89 -1.88 6.74 -6.56
N CYS A 90 -1.01 6.12 -5.76
CA CYS A 90 -1.37 5.12 -4.73
C CYS A 90 -1.30 5.62 -3.28
N GLY A 91 -1.57 6.91 -3.01
CA GLY A 91 -1.64 7.42 -1.63
C GLY A 91 -1.03 8.81 -1.37
N GLY A 92 -0.84 9.62 -2.40
CA GLY A 92 -0.23 10.96 -2.37
C GLY A 92 -0.32 11.57 -3.77
N GLU A 93 0.38 12.67 -4.06
CA GLU A 93 0.58 13.15 -5.44
C GLU A 93 1.55 12.22 -6.20
N CYS A 94 1.23 10.92 -6.30
CA CYS A 94 2.13 9.93 -6.91
C CYS A 94 1.97 9.86 -8.43
N SER A 95 1.88 11.01 -9.11
CA SER A 95 2.18 11.07 -10.54
C SER A 95 3.68 10.73 -10.72
N GLY A 96 3.99 9.50 -11.10
CA GLY A 96 5.37 9.03 -11.27
C GLY A 96 5.83 7.88 -10.36
N ASP A 97 4.91 7.19 -9.66
CA ASP A 97 5.26 5.93 -9.01
C ASP A 97 5.83 4.92 -10.02
N VAL A 98 6.92 4.25 -9.64
CA VAL A 98 7.46 3.13 -10.41
C VAL A 98 6.40 2.04 -10.45
N ALA A 99 6.02 1.62 -11.66
CA ALA A 99 5.11 0.51 -11.86
C ALA A 99 5.64 -0.73 -11.14
N TRP A 100 4.87 -1.28 -10.19
CA TRP A 100 5.25 -2.51 -9.53
C TRP A 100 4.79 -3.71 -10.34
N ASN A 101 5.67 -4.70 -10.46
CA ASN A 101 5.33 -5.99 -11.04
C ASN A 101 5.03 -7.03 -9.94
N ASN A 102 4.46 -8.17 -10.33
CA ASN A 102 4.13 -9.24 -9.40
C ASN A 102 5.35 -9.83 -8.66
N GLY A 103 6.56 -9.75 -9.23
CA GLY A 103 7.79 -10.12 -8.52
C GLY A 103 8.02 -9.24 -7.27
N GLN A 104 7.79 -7.93 -7.38
CA GLN A 104 7.90 -7.00 -6.25
C GLN A 104 6.79 -7.22 -5.22
N TYR A 105 5.55 -7.52 -5.64
CA TYR A 105 4.47 -7.86 -4.71
C TYR A 105 4.72 -9.16 -3.96
N VAL A 106 5.25 -10.19 -4.62
CA VAL A 106 5.60 -11.46 -3.97
C VAL A 106 6.71 -11.23 -2.94
N GLN A 107 7.76 -10.50 -3.30
CA GLN A 107 8.88 -10.23 -2.38
C GLN A 107 8.47 -9.39 -1.17
N ARG A 108 7.60 -8.39 -1.35
CA ARG A 108 7.24 -7.44 -0.27
C ARG A 108 6.02 -7.86 0.54
N TYR A 109 5.03 -8.45 -0.12
CA TYR A 109 3.71 -8.73 0.46
C TYR A 109 3.33 -10.21 0.43
N GLY A 110 4.09 -11.06 -0.27
CA GLY A 110 3.78 -12.49 -0.40
C GLY A 110 2.52 -12.76 -1.23
N ILE A 111 2.11 -11.82 -2.09
CA ILE A 111 0.90 -11.92 -2.91
C ILE A 111 1.22 -11.67 -4.39
N VAL A 112 0.34 -12.20 -5.25
CA VAL A 112 0.26 -11.86 -6.67
C VAL A 112 -0.96 -11.00 -6.87
N ASP A 113 -0.80 -9.78 -7.38
CA ASP A 113 -1.91 -8.92 -7.75
C ASP A 113 -2.50 -9.40 -9.08
N ARG A 114 -3.79 -9.76 -9.04
CA ARG A 114 -4.55 -10.24 -10.20
C ARG A 114 -5.05 -9.10 -11.09
N SER A 115 -5.12 -7.89 -10.54
CA SER A 115 -5.53 -6.68 -11.27
C SER A 115 -4.42 -6.19 -12.21
N LEU A 116 -3.17 -6.55 -11.92
CA LEU A 116 -2.05 -6.39 -12.82
C LEU A 116 -2.01 -7.58 -13.76
N GLY A 117 -2.48 -7.34 -14.99
CA GLY A 117 -2.34 -8.31 -16.07
C GLY A 117 -0.88 -8.69 -16.24
N THR A 118 -0.58 -9.98 -16.17
CA THR A 118 0.69 -10.50 -16.65
C THR A 118 0.67 -10.33 -18.16
N THR A 119 1.31 -9.28 -18.67
CA THR A 119 1.43 -9.09 -20.13
C THR A 119 2.32 -10.22 -20.65
N MET A 120 1.69 -11.28 -21.13
CA MET A 120 2.33 -12.29 -21.97
C MET A 120 2.58 -11.62 -23.32
N VAL A 121 3.84 -11.39 -23.67
CA VAL A 121 4.22 -11.06 -25.05
C VAL A 121 4.75 -12.35 -25.66
N ASP A 122 4.13 -12.80 -26.75
CA ASP A 122 4.54 -13.98 -27.52
C ASP A 122 4.71 -15.29 -26.72
N GLY A 123 3.80 -15.55 -25.77
CA GLY A 123 3.79 -16.82 -25.02
C GLY A 123 4.94 -16.97 -24.02
N LYS A 124 5.71 -15.91 -23.75
CA LYS A 124 6.75 -15.89 -22.72
C LYS A 124 6.35 -15.00 -21.55
N TRP A 125 6.57 -15.51 -20.34
CA TRP A 125 6.46 -14.72 -19.12
C TRP A 125 7.54 -13.65 -19.14
N LEU A 126 7.16 -12.37 -19.14
CA LEU A 126 8.09 -11.27 -18.90
C LEU A 126 8.31 -11.12 -17.39
N ALA A 127 8.98 -12.10 -16.78
CA ALA A 127 9.58 -12.00 -15.47
C ALA A 127 10.59 -13.15 -15.30
N GLU A 128 11.87 -12.80 -15.22
CA GLU A 128 12.79 -13.40 -14.24
C GLU A 128 12.87 -12.43 -13.06
#